data_AF-A0A0C3P0D5-F1
#
_entry.id   AF-A0A0C3P0D5-F1
#
_cell.length_a   1.000
_cell.length_b   1.000
_cell.length_c   1.000
_cell.angle_alpha   90.00
_cell.angle_beta   90.00
_cell.angle_gamma   90.00
#
_symmetry.space_group_name_H-M   'P 1'
#
loop_
_entity.id
_entity.type
_entity.pdbx_description
1 polymer ?
#
loop_
_entity_poly.entity_id
_entity_poly.type
_entity_poly.pdbx_seq_one_letter_code
_entity_poly.pdbx_strand_id
1 'polypeptide(L)' 'SKDETLGLVQDALLRIGPAEVQVLIQVIKSAPFNILLGRPFLCVIQARTQDFRNRQQTLEFTDLETDKRIQI' A
#
# COMPACT_ATOMS: atom_id res chain seq x y z
N SER A 1 21.51 -12.98 -2.17
CA SER A 1 20.89 -12.92 -3.50
C SER A 1 20.25 -11.54 -3.62
N LYS A 2 20.62 -10.72 -4.60
CA LYS A 2 20.24 -9.29 -4.62
C LYS A 2 18.78 -9.14 -5.04
N ASP A 3 18.05 -8.28 -4.32
CA ASP A 3 16.71 -7.79 -4.69
C ASP A 3 16.80 -6.99 -5.99
N GLU A 4 16.75 -7.69 -7.13
CA GLU A 4 16.81 -7.09 -8.46
C GLU A 4 15.48 -6.38 -8.75
N THR A 5 15.52 -5.05 -8.89
CA THR A 5 14.38 -4.28 -9.37
C THR A 5 14.24 -4.48 -10.87
N LEU A 6 13.10 -5.01 -11.31
CA LEU A 6 12.79 -5.24 -12.72
C LEU A 6 12.29 -3.97 -13.42
N GLY A 7 11.70 -3.05 -12.65
CA GLY A 7 11.21 -1.77 -13.18
C GLY A 7 10.14 -1.15 -12.33
N LEU A 8 9.43 -0.19 -12.93
CA LEU A 8 8.33 0.55 -12.34
C LEU A 8 7.07 0.37 -13.18
N VAL A 9 5.92 0.21 -12.52
CA VAL A 9 4.60 0.33 -13.14
C VAL A 9 4.03 1.68 -12.73
N GLN A 10 3.78 2.53 -13.71
CA GLN A 10 3.16 3.85 -13.53
C GLN A 10 1.63 3.73 -13.58
N ASP A 11 0.96 4.64 -12.87
CA ASP A 11 -0.50 4.79 -12.87
C ASP A 11 -1.27 3.48 -12.62
N ALA A 12 -0.70 2.60 -11.80
CA ALA A 12 -1.32 1.33 -11.48
C ALA A 12 -2.54 1.59 -10.57
N LEU A 13 -3.72 1.16 -11.01
CA LEU A 13 -4.91 1.18 -10.18
C LEU A 13 -4.86 0.01 -9.20
N LEU A 14 -4.67 0.31 -7.92
CA LEU A 14 -4.63 -0.68 -6.84
C LEU A 14 -5.91 -0.57 -6.01
N ARG A 15 -6.63 -1.68 -5.89
CA ARG A 15 -7.79 -1.78 -4.99
C ARG A 15 -7.36 -2.30 -3.62
N ILE A 16 -7.58 -1.53 -2.56
CA ILE A 16 -7.30 -1.92 -1.17
C ILE A 16 -8.58 -1.80 -0.34
N GLY A 17 -9.11 -2.96 0.08
CA GLY A 17 -10.44 -3.01 0.65
C GLY A 17 -11.48 -2.42 -0.34
N PRO A 18 -12.32 -1.47 0.10
CA PRO A 18 -13.30 -0.80 -0.76
C PRO A 18 -12.77 0.41 -1.56
N ALA A 19 -11.51 0.83 -1.40
CA ALA A 19 -10.96 1.97 -2.14
C ALA A 19 -10.12 1.56 -3.35
N GLU A 20 -10.10 2.44 -4.35
CA GLU A 20 -9.20 2.37 -5.50
C GLU A 20 -8.25 3.56 -5.49
N VAL A 21 -6.95 3.30 -5.68
CA VAL A 21 -5.91 4.33 -5.62
C VAL A 21 -4.91 4.13 -6.75
N GLN A 22 -4.53 5.22 -7.42
CA GLN A 22 -3.49 5.21 -8.43
C GLN A 22 -2.11 5.32 -7.77
N VAL A 23 -1.22 4.39 -8.10
CA VAL A 23 0.06 4.25 -7.41
C VAL A 23 1.20 3.92 -8.38
N LEU A 24 2.41 4.35 -8.01
CA LEU A 24 3.65 3.89 -8.62
C LEU A 24 4.13 2.63 -7.91
N ILE A 25 4.28 1.52 -8.63
CA ILE A 25 4.69 0.23 -8.06
C ILE A 25 6.10 -0.11 -8.54
N GLN A 26 7.01 -0.37 -7.60
CA GLN A 26 8.32 -0.96 -7.87
C GLN A 26 8.21 -2.48 -7.94
N VAL A 27 8.62 -3.07 -9.06
CA VAL A 27 8.59 -4.53 -9.26
C VAL A 27 9.94 -5.12 -8.92
N ILE A 28 9.97 -6.04 -7.96
CA ILE A 28 11.19 -6.75 -7.52
C ILE A 28 11.08 -8.20 -7.95
N LYS A 29 12.16 -8.75 -8.53
CA LYS A 29 12.20 -10.09 -9.12
C LYS A 29 11.85 -11.21 -8.15
N SER A 30 12.29 -11.09 -6.91
CA SER A 30 12.07 -12.08 -5.86
C SER A 30 12.02 -11.34 -4.52
N ALA A 31 10.86 -11.34 -3.88
CA ALA A 31 10.66 -10.75 -2.57
C ALA A 31 9.94 -11.74 -1.64
N PRO A 32 10.16 -11.68 -0.31
CA PRO A 32 9.49 -12.55 0.66
C PRO A 32 8.02 -12.14 0.93
N PHE A 33 7.46 -11.27 0.08
CA PHE A 33 6.10 -10.74 0.16
C PHE A 33 5.59 -10.47 -1.25
N ASN A 34 4.27 -10.50 -1.44
CA ASN A 34 3.65 -10.17 -2.72
C ASN A 34 3.59 -8.66 -2.97
N ILE A 35 3.26 -7.88 -1.93
CA ILE A 35 3.15 -6.42 -1.97
C ILE A 35 3.71 -5.88 -0.66
N LEU A 36 4.55 -4.84 -0.76
CA LEU A 36 4.98 -4.04 0.37
C LEU A 36 4.48 -2.61 0.18
N LEU A 37 3.61 -2.17 1.07
CA LEU A 37 3.11 -0.79 1.10
C LEU A 37 4.15 0.09 1.78
N GLY A 38 5.01 0.73 0.99
CA GLY A 38 6.03 1.65 1.47
C GLY A 38 5.47 2.98 1.96
N ARG A 39 6.32 3.78 2.63
CA ARG A 39 5.95 5.13 3.09
C ARG A 39 5.37 6.04 1.99
N PRO A 40 5.89 6.09 0.75
CA PRO A 40 5.31 6.93 -0.29
C PRO A 40 3.83 6.64 -0.53
N PHE A 41 3.46 5.36 -0.55
CA PHE A 41 2.07 4.92 -0.66
C PHE A 41 1.23 5.43 0.51
N LEU A 42 1.70 5.21 1.74
CA LEU A 42 0.97 5.61 2.95
C LEU A 42 0.76 7.13 3.02
N CYS A 43 1.73 7.91 2.55
CA CYS A 43 1.61 9.37 2.49
C CYS A 43 0.54 9.84 1.50
N VAL A 44 0.43 9.21 0.32
CA VAL A 44 -0.55 9.58 -0.71
C VAL A 44 -1.98 9.42 -0.20
N ILE A 45 -2.26 8.33 0.53
CA ILE A 45 -3.61 8.04 1.05
C ILE A 45 -3.84 8.60 2.46
N GLN A 46 -2.89 9.36 3.01
CA GLN A 46 -2.91 9.87 4.39
C GLN A 46 -3.18 8.78 5.43
N ALA A 47 -2.56 7.61 5.25
CA ALA A 47 -2.82 6.44 6.05
C ALA A 47 -2.32 6.56 7.50
N ARG A 48 -3.03 5.89 8.40
CA ARG A 48 -2.66 5.65 9.79
C ARG A 48 -2.50 4.15 9.98
N THR A 49 -1.34 3.73 10.46
CA THR A 49 -1.07 2.32 10.79
C THR A 49 -1.01 2.15 12.29
N GLN A 50 -1.60 1.07 12.81
CA GLN A 50 -1.47 0.69 14.22
C GLN A 50 -1.08 -0.78 14.33
N ASP A 51 0.07 -1.01 14.95
CA ASP A 51 0.55 -2.36 15.26
C ASP A 51 0.09 -2.79 16.65
N PHE A 52 -0.37 -4.03 16.75
CA PHE A 52 -0.83 -4.63 18.00
C PHE A 52 0.15 -5.72 18.47
N ARG A 53 0.23 -5.95 19.78
CA ARG A 53 1.13 -6.96 20.37
C ARG A 53 0.87 -8.38 19.89
N ASN A 54 -0.35 -8.66 19.45
CA ASN A 54 -0.75 -9.95 18.86
C ASN A 54 -0.32 -10.09 17.39
N ARG A 55 0.55 -9.20 16.89
CA ARG A 55 1.06 -9.16 15.51
C ARG A 55 0.00 -8.82 14.46
N GLN A 56 -1.17 -8.34 14.88
CA GLN A 56 -2.10 -7.70 13.97
C GLN A 56 -1.63 -6.28 13.68
N GLN A 57 -1.96 -5.80 12.49
CA GLN A 57 -1.80 -4.42 12.10
C GLN A 57 -3.14 -3.97 11.52
N THR A 58 -3.56 -2.75 11.84
CA THR A 58 -4.65 -2.09 11.13
C THR A 58 -4.10 -0.95 10.28
N LEU A 59 -4.70 -0.77 9.12
CA LEU A 59 -4.46 0.35 8.22
C LEU A 59 -5.77 1.14 8.09
N GLU A 60 -5.77 2.38 8.53
CA GLU A 60 -6.87 3.32 8.34
C GLU A 60 -6.46 4.38 7.31
N PHE A 61 -7.33 4.74 6.38
CA PHE A 61 -7.11 5.84 5.45
C PHE A 61 -8.43 6.48 5.02
N THR A 62 -8.35 7.66 4.42
CA THR A 62 -9.54 8.36 3.92
C THR A 62 -9.58 8.21 2.41
N ASP A 63 -10.68 7.68 1.90
CA ASP A 63 -10.98 7.71 0.48
C ASP A 63 -11.16 9.17 0.05
N LEU A 64 -10.28 9.65 -0.83
CA LEU A 64 -10.26 11.04 -1.27
C LEU A 64 -11.46 11.40 -2.16
N GLU A 65 -12.12 10.41 -2.77
CA GLU A 65 -13.30 10.65 -3.60
C GLU A 65 -14.57 10.75 -2.76
N THR A 66 -14.69 9.93 -1.71
CA THR A 66 -15.91 9.81 -0.92
C THR A 66 -15.84 10.40 0.49
N ASP A 67 -14.65 10.83 0.93
CA ASP A 67 -14.31 11.29 2.29
C ASP A 67 -14.60 10.24 3.39
N LYS A 68 -14.79 8.98 3.00
CA LYS A 68 -15.05 7.89 3.94
C LYS A 68 -13.75 7.38 4.53
N ARG A 69 -13.76 7.14 5.84
CA ARG A 69 -12.70 6.40 6.52
C ARG A 69 -12.86 4.92 6.26
N ILE A 70 -11.76 4.31 5.83
CA ILE A 70 -11.67 2.89 5.53
C ILE A 70 -10.62 2.31 6.46
N GLN A 71 -11.00 1.25 7.15
CA GLN A 71 -10.10 0.46 7.99
C GLN A 71 -10.02 -0.96 7.44
N ILE A 72 -8.80 -1.47 7.36
CA ILE A 72 -8.45 -2.81 6.89
C ILE A 72 -7.47 -3.47 7.84
#